data_AF-A0A368F9N0-F1
#
_entry.id   AF-A0A368F9N0-F1
#
_cell.length_a   1.000
_cell.length_b   1.000
_cell.length_c   1.000
_cell.angle_alpha   90.00
_cell.angle_beta   90.00
_cell.angle_gamma   90.00
#
_symmetry.space_group_name_H-M   'P 1'
#
loop_
_entity.id
_entity.type
_entity.pdbx_description
1 polymer ?
#
loop_
_entity_poly.entity_id
_entity_poly.type
_entity_poly.pdbx_seq_one_letter_code
_entity_poly.pdbx_strand_id
1 'polypeptide(L)'
;MSDSALGYGAPTLRLCSLCRRQIAGEATAGVETVSRPFECVLCLGLLDQDYIEKVAQAVGNKLKESPYDATAFTLALNLPISQVLRETIIKRSRSDLNGILVSVPYKIRNIDAYLPKLRQASGMGAALGTDLQLTIAFESEEFTEYDTKFLLEHFPHEFQQSRKRKHYEQSSDASPCTKIKVEQMLTRIKEDVARKYVLSSPSRFCSFSVSFERDPVFIAGRYCKFSRSLPQSPWSAEDKTAPKVPGNSVSEKVCELMKVKFGASDARFVASGREDLDVRMLGDGRPFTVELRNCHSTSSLSG
;
A
#
# COMPACT_ATOMS: atom_id res chain seq x y z
N MET A 1 -37.44 -31.68 -22.44
CA MET A 1 -37.42 -30.42 -23.21
C MET A 1 -37.81 -29.30 -22.27
N SER A 2 -36.82 -28.66 -21.67
CA SER A 2 -36.98 -27.45 -20.86
C SER A 2 -35.71 -26.63 -21.09
N ASP A 3 -35.58 -26.21 -22.34
CA ASP A 3 -34.73 -25.10 -22.74
C ASP A 3 -35.41 -23.80 -22.27
N SER A 4 -34.63 -22.74 -22.07
CA SER A 4 -35.02 -21.35 -21.72
C SER A 4 -34.96 -20.89 -20.26
N ALA A 5 -33.73 -20.71 -19.76
CA ALA A 5 -33.36 -19.57 -18.92
C ALA A 5 -31.87 -19.18 -19.14
N LEU A 6 -31.38 -19.28 -20.37
CA LEU A 6 -30.11 -18.65 -20.74
C LEU A 6 -30.38 -17.16 -20.93
N GLY A 7 -29.99 -16.33 -19.97
CA GLY A 7 -29.98 -14.88 -20.12
C GLY A 7 -29.05 -14.50 -21.26
N TYR A 8 -29.61 -14.19 -22.44
CA TYR A 8 -28.90 -13.60 -23.57
C TYR A 8 -28.03 -12.43 -23.07
N GLY A 9 -26.71 -12.52 -23.23
CA GLY A 9 -25.77 -11.41 -22.98
C GLY A 9 -25.00 -11.41 -21.66
N ALA A 10 -24.81 -12.53 -20.96
CA ALA A 10 -23.84 -12.63 -19.87
C ALA A 10 -22.40 -12.76 -20.41
N PRO A 11 -21.40 -12.04 -19.87
CA PRO A 11 -20.03 -12.12 -20.37
C PRO A 11 -19.40 -13.49 -20.09
N THR A 12 -18.67 -14.03 -21.07
CA THR A 12 -17.82 -15.21 -20.90
C THR A 12 -16.68 -14.87 -19.92
N LEU A 13 -16.52 -15.68 -18.88
CA LEU A 13 -15.47 -15.50 -17.88
C LEU A 13 -14.31 -16.45 -18.14
N ARG A 14 -13.10 -15.89 -18.28
CA ARG A 14 -11.86 -16.66 -18.42
C ARG A 14 -11.11 -16.69 -17.09
N LEU A 15 -11.27 -17.77 -16.33
CA LEU A 15 -10.78 -17.90 -14.95
C LEU A 15 -9.62 -18.90 -14.84
N CYS A 16 -8.69 -18.70 -13.92
CA CYS A 16 -7.72 -19.74 -13.57
C CYS A 16 -8.40 -20.89 -12.83
N SER A 17 -7.72 -22.03 -12.73
CA SER A 17 -8.23 -23.24 -12.07
C SER A 17 -8.65 -23.01 -10.60
N LEU A 18 -7.96 -22.12 -9.87
CA LEU A 18 -8.31 -21.76 -8.50
C LEU A 18 -9.58 -20.92 -8.40
N CYS A 19 -9.70 -19.87 -9.22
CA CYS A 19 -10.91 -19.04 -9.24
C CYS A 19 -12.13 -19.84 -9.71
N ARG A 20 -11.98 -20.74 -10.69
CA ARG A 20 -13.07 -21.60 -11.15
C ARG A 20 -13.55 -22.56 -10.04
N ARG A 21 -12.63 -23.17 -9.28
CA ARG A 21 -12.97 -24.05 -8.14
C ARG A 21 -13.71 -23.33 -7.01
N GLN A 22 -13.67 -22.01 -6.97
CA GLN A 22 -14.37 -21.21 -5.96
C GLN A 22 -15.82 -20.88 -6.35
N ILE A 23 -16.26 -21.31 -7.53
CA ILE A 23 -17.67 -21.29 -7.96
C ILE A 23 -18.35 -22.56 -7.45
N ALA A 24 -19.54 -22.43 -6.88
CA ALA A 24 -20.34 -23.57 -6.47
C ALA A 24 -21.09 -24.18 -7.68
N GLY A 25 -21.12 -25.51 -7.77
CA GLY A 25 -21.79 -26.27 -8.84
C GLY A 25 -20.86 -26.72 -9.97
N GLU A 26 -21.21 -27.81 -10.67
CA GLU A 26 -20.31 -28.49 -11.61
C GLU A 26 -20.28 -27.88 -13.03
N ALA A 27 -21.29 -27.11 -13.42
CA ALA A 27 -21.41 -26.58 -14.79
C ALA A 27 -22.06 -25.20 -14.85
N THR A 28 -21.31 -24.15 -14.52
CA THR A 28 -21.73 -22.78 -14.84
C THR A 28 -21.42 -22.48 -16.32
N ALA A 29 -22.45 -22.19 -17.11
CA ALA A 29 -22.28 -21.80 -18.51
C ALA A 29 -21.42 -20.53 -18.65
N GLY A 30 -20.69 -20.42 -19.77
CA GLY A 30 -19.87 -19.25 -20.06
C GLY A 30 -18.71 -19.01 -19.09
N VAL A 31 -18.14 -20.07 -18.52
CA VAL A 31 -16.91 -20.02 -17.71
C VAL A 31 -15.87 -20.95 -18.32
N GLU A 32 -14.78 -20.37 -18.80
CA GLU A 32 -13.64 -21.06 -19.41
C GLU A 32 -12.44 -21.05 -18.46
N THR A 33 -11.61 -22.09 -18.55
CA THR A 33 -10.36 -22.15 -17.79
C THR A 33 -9.19 -21.73 -18.66
N VAL A 34 -8.45 -20.72 -18.21
CA VAL A 34 -7.21 -20.30 -18.88
C VAL A 34 -6.07 -21.25 -18.57
N SER A 35 -5.15 -21.43 -19.52
CA SER A 35 -3.95 -22.25 -19.33
C SER A 35 -2.94 -21.57 -18.42
N ARG A 36 -2.75 -20.26 -18.57
CA ARG A 36 -1.80 -19.46 -17.79
C ARG A 36 -2.55 -18.69 -16.69
N PRO A 37 -2.21 -18.85 -15.39
CA PRO A 37 -2.95 -18.23 -14.29
C PRO A 37 -3.07 -16.70 -14.36
N PHE A 38 -2.08 -16.01 -14.93
CA PHE A 38 -2.12 -14.55 -15.10
C PHE A 38 -3.15 -14.07 -16.11
N GLU A 39 -3.61 -14.92 -17.03
CA GLU A 39 -4.69 -14.60 -17.98
C GLU A 39 -6.08 -14.60 -17.33
N CYS A 40 -6.17 -14.92 -16.04
CA CYS A 40 -7.43 -14.90 -15.30
C CYS A 40 -7.99 -13.47 -15.24
N VAL A 41 -9.20 -13.27 -15.79
CA VAL A 41 -9.87 -11.96 -15.80
C VAL A 41 -10.23 -11.46 -14.41
N LEU A 42 -10.37 -12.39 -13.46
CA LEU A 42 -10.44 -12.06 -12.05
C LEU A 42 -9.02 -11.97 -11.48
N CYS A 43 -8.37 -13.03 -11.01
CA CYS A 43 -7.22 -12.84 -10.12
C CYS A 43 -5.96 -12.17 -10.70
N LEU A 44 -5.85 -11.98 -12.02
CA LEU A 44 -4.66 -11.46 -12.69
C LEU A 44 -3.38 -12.26 -12.35
N GLY A 45 -3.54 -13.53 -11.96
CA GLY A 45 -2.46 -14.40 -11.50
C GLY A 45 -2.05 -14.24 -10.03
N LEU A 46 -2.63 -13.32 -9.27
CA LEU A 46 -2.21 -13.06 -7.89
C LEU A 46 -2.49 -14.22 -6.93
N LEU A 47 -3.41 -15.13 -7.25
CA LEU A 47 -3.70 -16.33 -6.46
C LEU A 47 -2.88 -17.55 -6.90
N ASP A 48 -2.02 -17.41 -7.91
CA ASP A 48 -1.14 -18.48 -8.35
C ASP A 48 -0.09 -18.82 -7.29
N GLN A 49 0.17 -20.12 -7.08
CA GLN A 49 1.06 -20.57 -6.01
C GLN A 49 2.51 -20.17 -6.26
N ASP A 50 2.98 -20.26 -7.50
CA ASP A 50 4.36 -19.90 -7.85
C ASP A 50 4.57 -18.39 -7.73
N TYR A 51 3.55 -17.60 -8.10
CA TYR A 51 3.58 -16.16 -7.91
C TYR A 51 3.59 -15.76 -6.42
N ILE A 52 2.78 -16.42 -5.58
CA ILE A 52 2.78 -16.19 -4.12
C ILE A 52 4.16 -16.54 -3.53
N GLU A 53 4.75 -17.66 -3.93
CA GLU A 53 6.08 -18.07 -3.47
C GLU A 53 7.15 -17.04 -3.87
N LYS A 54 7.10 -16.53 -5.11
CA LYS A 54 7.99 -15.46 -5.57
C LYS A 54 7.88 -14.19 -4.72
N VAL A 55 6.67 -13.78 -4.36
CA VAL A 55 6.45 -12.61 -3.49
C VAL A 55 6.98 -12.89 -2.08
N ALA A 56 6.71 -14.07 -1.52
CA ALA A 56 7.20 -14.45 -0.20
C ALA A 56 8.74 -14.49 -0.15
N GLN A 57 9.39 -15.00 -1.20
CA GLN A 57 10.85 -14.98 -1.32
C GLN A 57 11.40 -13.55 -1.35
N ALA A 58 10.75 -12.63 -2.08
CA ALA A 58 11.14 -11.22 -2.11
C ALA A 58 11.02 -10.56 -0.72
N VAL A 59 9.98 -10.90 0.04
CA VAL A 59 9.80 -10.45 1.44
C VAL A 59 10.92 -10.96 2.33
N GLY A 60 11.24 -12.26 2.26
CA GLY A 60 12.34 -12.86 3.03
C GLY A 60 13.70 -12.26 2.66
N ASN A 61 13.97 -12.00 1.38
CA ASN A 61 15.20 -11.35 0.94
C ASN A 61 15.31 -9.91 1.46
N LYS A 62 14.20 -9.15 1.42
CA LYS A 62 14.18 -7.76 1.91
C LYS A 62 14.49 -7.66 3.40
N LEU A 63 13.98 -8.60 4.20
CA LEU A 63 14.29 -8.67 5.63
C LEU A 63 15.75 -9.07 5.90
N LYS A 64 16.35 -9.94 5.06
CA LYS A 64 17.77 -10.28 5.18
C LYS A 64 18.70 -9.11 4.86
N GLU A 65 18.34 -8.29 3.87
CA GLU A 65 19.08 -7.07 3.52
C GLU A 65 18.99 -5.99 4.61
N SER A 66 17.83 -5.88 5.25
CA SER A 66 17.53 -4.81 6.20
C SER A 66 16.69 -5.36 7.37
N PRO A 67 17.33 -6.01 8.35
CA PRO A 67 16.63 -6.71 9.42
C PRO A 67 15.99 -5.74 10.41
N TYR A 68 14.85 -6.15 10.98
CA TYR A 68 14.18 -5.48 12.09
C TYR A 68 14.19 -6.42 13.31
N ASP A 69 14.29 -5.87 14.52
CA ASP A 69 14.17 -6.65 15.77
C ASP A 69 12.72 -6.94 16.20
N ALA A 70 11.74 -6.74 15.32
CA ALA A 70 10.35 -7.07 15.58
C ALA A 70 10.10 -8.58 15.46
N THR A 71 9.14 -9.08 16.22
CA THR A 71 8.72 -10.50 16.22
C THR A 71 7.45 -10.76 15.42
N ALA A 72 6.70 -9.71 15.09
CA ALA A 72 5.47 -9.78 14.30
C ALA A 72 5.30 -8.54 13.40
N PHE A 73 4.50 -8.69 12.34
CA PHE A 73 4.14 -7.60 11.44
C PHE A 73 2.64 -7.52 11.17
N THR A 74 2.19 -6.33 10.78
CA THR A 74 0.85 -6.06 10.24
C THR A 74 0.94 -6.06 8.71
N LEU A 75 0.09 -6.85 8.05
CA LEU A 75 0.08 -6.97 6.59
C LEU A 75 -0.82 -5.91 5.93
N ALA A 76 -0.22 -5.04 5.12
CA ALA A 76 -0.91 -4.11 4.23
C ALA A 76 -0.81 -4.59 2.78
N LEU A 77 -1.89 -5.18 2.26
CA LEU A 77 -1.95 -5.72 0.90
C LEU A 77 -2.73 -4.77 -0.03
N ASN A 78 -2.01 -4.16 -0.98
CA ASN A 78 -2.55 -3.20 -1.95
C ASN A 78 -2.76 -3.87 -3.30
N LEU A 79 -4.02 -4.22 -3.61
CA LEU A 79 -4.40 -4.82 -4.89
C LEU A 79 -4.55 -3.78 -6.02
N PRO A 80 -4.37 -4.18 -7.29
CA PRO A 80 -4.56 -3.29 -8.44
C PRO A 80 -5.98 -2.74 -8.49
N ILE A 81 -6.14 -1.49 -8.94
CA ILE A 81 -7.46 -0.82 -8.97
C ILE A 81 -8.41 -1.55 -9.92
N SER A 82 -7.93 -1.93 -11.10
CA SER A 82 -8.65 -2.73 -12.08
C SER A 82 -9.24 -3.99 -11.50
N GLN A 83 -8.56 -4.57 -10.51
CA GLN A 83 -9.01 -5.80 -9.90
C GLN A 83 -10.26 -5.63 -9.05
N VAL A 84 -10.31 -4.54 -8.29
CA VAL A 84 -11.46 -4.19 -7.47
C VAL A 84 -12.68 -3.87 -8.36
N LEU A 85 -12.46 -3.20 -9.50
CA LEU A 85 -13.50 -2.96 -10.49
C LEU A 85 -14.01 -4.27 -11.11
N ARG A 86 -13.12 -5.13 -11.59
CA ARG A 86 -13.46 -6.40 -12.24
C ARG A 86 -14.21 -7.35 -11.32
N GLU A 87 -13.84 -7.43 -10.04
CA GLU A 87 -14.59 -8.18 -9.03
C GLU A 87 -16.05 -7.71 -8.96
N THR A 88 -16.26 -6.38 -8.92
CA THR A 88 -17.61 -5.79 -8.89
C THR A 88 -18.37 -6.07 -10.18
N ILE A 89 -17.73 -5.90 -11.33
CA ILE A 89 -18.33 -6.17 -12.65
C ILE A 89 -18.78 -7.62 -12.75
N ILE A 90 -17.94 -8.59 -12.37
CA ILE A 90 -18.27 -10.01 -12.38
C ILE A 90 -19.45 -10.27 -11.45
N LYS A 91 -19.40 -9.79 -10.21
CA LYS A 91 -20.48 -9.96 -9.22
C LYS A 91 -21.82 -9.39 -9.69
N ARG A 92 -21.81 -8.30 -10.46
CA ARG A 92 -23.05 -7.63 -10.94
C ARG A 92 -23.56 -8.17 -12.26
N SER A 93 -22.68 -8.63 -13.15
CA SER A 93 -23.05 -9.15 -14.48
C SER A 93 -23.37 -10.65 -14.49
N ARG A 94 -22.96 -11.38 -13.46
CA ARG A 94 -23.10 -12.84 -13.33
C ARG A 94 -23.77 -13.24 -12.02
N SER A 95 -25.06 -12.91 -11.89
CA SER A 95 -25.88 -13.28 -10.73
C SER A 95 -26.10 -14.79 -10.57
N ASP A 96 -25.79 -15.57 -11.61
CA ASP A 96 -25.79 -17.03 -11.60
C ASP A 96 -24.64 -17.65 -10.79
N LEU A 97 -23.57 -16.87 -10.51
CA LEU A 97 -22.42 -17.34 -9.77
C LEU A 97 -22.69 -17.37 -8.26
N ASN A 98 -22.35 -18.49 -7.64
CA ASN A 98 -22.42 -18.70 -6.19
C ASN A 98 -21.10 -19.28 -5.67
N GLY A 99 -20.94 -19.33 -4.35
CA GLY A 99 -19.75 -19.88 -3.69
C GLY A 99 -18.73 -18.82 -3.24
N ILE A 100 -17.51 -19.26 -2.94
CA ILE A 100 -16.43 -18.44 -2.37
C ILE A 100 -16.07 -17.27 -3.30
N LEU A 101 -16.17 -17.46 -4.62
CA LEU A 101 -15.81 -16.46 -5.61
C LEU A 101 -16.54 -15.12 -5.41
N VAL A 102 -17.83 -15.19 -5.01
CA VAL A 102 -18.74 -14.04 -4.90
C VAL A 102 -19.04 -13.65 -3.44
N SER A 103 -19.00 -14.63 -2.54
CA SER A 103 -19.32 -14.45 -1.11
C SER A 103 -18.16 -13.91 -0.29
N VAL A 104 -16.91 -14.25 -0.64
CA VAL A 104 -15.72 -13.80 0.07
C VAL A 104 -15.01 -12.71 -0.73
N PRO A 105 -14.81 -11.50 -0.17
CA PRO A 105 -14.10 -10.43 -0.87
C PRO A 105 -12.72 -10.89 -1.34
N TYR A 106 -12.35 -10.49 -2.55
CA TYR A 106 -11.10 -10.90 -3.18
C TYR A 106 -9.87 -10.52 -2.34
N LYS A 107 -9.90 -9.38 -1.65
CA LYS A 107 -8.83 -8.97 -0.73
C LYS A 107 -8.60 -9.98 0.40
N ILE A 108 -9.67 -10.52 0.98
CA ILE A 108 -9.58 -11.53 2.06
C ILE A 108 -8.99 -12.83 1.50
N ARG A 109 -9.45 -13.26 0.32
CA ARG A 109 -8.89 -14.44 -0.37
C ARG A 109 -7.39 -14.33 -0.63
N ASN A 110 -6.89 -13.13 -0.97
CA ASN A 110 -5.45 -12.90 -1.12
C ASN A 110 -4.75 -12.93 0.25
N ILE A 111 -5.29 -12.26 1.26
CA ILE A 111 -4.69 -12.31 2.61
C ILE A 111 -4.54 -13.77 3.07
N ASP A 112 -5.60 -14.58 2.97
CA ASP A 112 -5.58 -15.99 3.38
C ASP A 112 -4.56 -16.82 2.60
N ALA A 113 -4.39 -16.55 1.30
CA ALA A 113 -3.43 -17.26 0.46
C ALA A 113 -1.96 -16.87 0.74
N TYR A 114 -1.70 -15.58 0.99
CA TYR A 114 -0.33 -15.07 1.17
C TYR A 114 0.17 -15.24 2.60
N LEU A 115 -0.68 -15.05 3.62
CA LEU A 115 -0.27 -14.96 5.02
C LEU A 115 0.58 -16.16 5.50
N PRO A 116 0.26 -17.43 5.18
CA PRO A 116 1.09 -18.57 5.60
C PRO A 116 2.49 -18.53 5.01
N LYS A 117 2.61 -18.19 3.72
CA LYS A 117 3.89 -18.09 3.00
C LYS A 117 4.73 -16.92 3.48
N LEU A 118 4.09 -15.79 3.77
CA LEU A 118 4.76 -14.62 4.33
C LEU A 118 5.31 -14.89 5.74
N ARG A 119 4.56 -15.60 6.61
CA ARG A 119 5.05 -16.03 7.93
C ARG A 119 6.26 -16.95 7.81
N GLN A 120 6.20 -17.92 6.90
CA GLN A 120 7.30 -18.84 6.65
C GLN A 120 8.55 -18.11 6.15
N ALA A 121 8.40 -17.19 5.19
CA ALA A 121 9.54 -16.50 4.59
C ALA A 121 10.16 -15.42 5.49
N SER A 122 9.35 -14.75 6.33
CA SER A 122 9.82 -13.73 7.27
C SER A 122 10.34 -14.30 8.58
N GLY A 123 9.87 -15.48 9.00
CA GLY A 123 10.12 -16.01 10.35
C GLY A 123 9.38 -15.23 11.45
N MET A 124 8.46 -14.33 11.08
CA MET A 124 7.72 -13.46 12.00
C MET A 124 6.25 -13.87 12.12
N GLY A 125 5.65 -13.57 13.27
CA GLY A 125 4.21 -13.64 13.43
C GLY A 125 3.49 -12.61 12.53
N ALA A 126 2.22 -12.86 12.23
CA ALA A 126 1.38 -11.82 11.61
C ALA A 126 0.20 -11.53 12.54
N ALA A 127 0.11 -10.28 12.98
CA ALA A 127 -0.87 -9.77 13.93
C ALA A 127 -1.31 -8.35 13.53
N LEU A 128 -2.44 -7.89 14.07
CA LEU A 128 -2.90 -6.52 13.86
C LEU A 128 -2.31 -5.61 14.93
N GLY A 129 -1.99 -4.36 14.57
CA GLY A 129 -1.55 -3.34 15.53
C GLY A 129 -0.12 -3.57 16.05
N THR A 130 0.72 -4.24 15.27
CA THR A 130 2.16 -4.31 15.53
C THR A 130 2.84 -3.01 15.12
N ASP A 131 4.01 -2.73 15.68
CA ASP A 131 4.84 -1.57 15.32
C ASP A 131 5.44 -1.69 13.92
N LEU A 132 5.63 -2.90 13.39
CA LEU A 132 6.13 -3.13 12.04
C LEU A 132 5.00 -3.41 11.05
N GLN A 133 4.96 -2.66 9.94
CA GLN A 133 4.05 -2.91 8.82
C GLN A 133 4.81 -3.48 7.62
N LEU A 134 4.33 -4.62 7.09
CA LEU A 134 4.73 -5.17 5.79
C LEU A 134 3.72 -4.70 4.74
N THR A 135 4.15 -3.89 3.79
CA THR A 135 3.33 -3.47 2.65
C THR A 135 3.73 -4.23 1.39
N ILE A 136 2.75 -4.85 0.75
CA ILE A 136 2.90 -5.47 -0.58
C ILE A 136 1.94 -4.75 -1.52
N ALA A 137 2.48 -4.07 -2.53
CA ALA A 137 1.68 -3.36 -3.52
C ALA A 137 1.79 -4.02 -4.88
N PHE A 138 0.63 -4.38 -5.44
CA PHE A 138 0.48 -5.02 -6.74
C PHE A 138 0.02 -3.98 -7.76
N GLU A 139 0.71 -3.94 -8.89
CA GLU A 139 0.50 -2.95 -9.94
C GLU A 139 0.20 -3.61 -11.29
N SER A 140 -0.80 -3.09 -11.99
CA SER A 140 -1.17 -3.49 -13.34
C SER A 140 -1.66 -2.25 -14.08
N GLU A 141 -0.94 -1.86 -15.13
CA GLU A 141 -1.27 -0.68 -15.95
C GLU A 141 -2.14 -1.03 -17.16
N GLU A 142 -2.28 -2.31 -17.48
CA GLU A 142 -2.87 -2.79 -18.74
C GLU A 142 -4.31 -2.33 -18.95
N PHE A 143 -5.08 -2.17 -17.87
CA PHE A 143 -6.50 -1.82 -17.95
C PHE A 143 -6.80 -0.40 -17.47
N THR A 144 -5.79 0.35 -17.00
CA THR A 144 -6.02 1.68 -16.40
C THR A 144 -6.75 2.63 -17.36
N GLU A 145 -6.35 2.65 -18.63
CA GLU A 145 -6.97 3.49 -19.65
C GLU A 145 -8.41 3.04 -19.96
N TYR A 146 -8.60 1.74 -20.19
CA TYR A 146 -9.92 1.16 -20.48
C TYR A 146 -10.90 1.37 -19.31
N ASP A 147 -10.46 1.09 -18.10
CA ASP A 147 -11.25 1.25 -16.88
C ASP A 147 -11.64 2.71 -16.67
N THR A 148 -10.68 3.64 -16.84
CA THR A 148 -10.93 5.08 -16.71
C THR A 148 -11.95 5.54 -17.74
N LYS A 149 -11.80 5.13 -18.99
CA LYS A 149 -12.76 5.45 -20.06
C LYS A 149 -14.15 4.90 -19.78
N PHE A 150 -14.25 3.63 -19.40
CA PHE A 150 -15.52 3.00 -19.05
C PHE A 150 -16.24 3.71 -17.90
N LEU A 151 -15.50 4.05 -16.84
CA LEU A 151 -16.04 4.76 -15.68
C LEU A 151 -16.45 6.20 -16.04
N LEU A 152 -15.68 6.90 -16.87
CA LEU A 152 -15.99 8.25 -17.32
C LEU A 152 -17.27 8.29 -18.15
N GLU A 153 -17.45 7.33 -19.07
CA GLU A 153 -18.64 7.22 -19.92
C GLU A 153 -19.93 7.00 -19.12
N HIS A 154 -19.87 6.20 -18.05
CA HIS A 154 -21.05 5.82 -17.27
C HIS A 154 -21.30 6.70 -16.04
N PHE A 155 -20.28 7.40 -15.55
CA PHE A 155 -20.36 8.23 -14.34
C PHE A 155 -19.59 9.56 -14.49
N PRO A 156 -19.92 10.40 -15.49
CA PRO A 156 -19.15 11.60 -15.81
C PRO A 156 -19.14 12.63 -14.66
N HIS A 157 -20.20 12.67 -13.85
CA HIS A 157 -20.33 13.58 -12.72
C HIS A 157 -19.27 13.36 -11.64
N GLU A 158 -18.76 12.13 -11.48
CA GLU A 158 -17.71 11.82 -10.51
C GLU A 158 -16.34 12.35 -10.95
N PHE A 159 -16.15 12.64 -12.24
CA PHE A 159 -14.90 13.17 -12.81
C PHE A 159 -14.83 14.71 -12.78
N GLN A 160 -15.86 15.39 -12.33
CA GLN A 160 -15.87 16.85 -12.22
C GLN A 160 -14.96 17.31 -11.07
N GLN A 161 -13.88 18.03 -11.40
CA GLN A 161 -12.98 18.60 -10.39
C GLN A 161 -13.70 19.69 -9.57
N SER A 162 -13.46 19.70 -8.26
CA SER A 162 -13.91 20.79 -7.39
C SER A 162 -13.31 22.12 -7.85
N ARG A 163 -14.16 23.15 -7.97
CA ARG A 163 -13.82 24.49 -8.52
C ARG A 163 -12.62 25.20 -7.85
N LYS A 164 -12.12 24.71 -6.71
CA LYS A 164 -11.00 25.28 -5.96
C LYS A 164 -9.58 24.94 -6.49
N ARG A 165 -9.43 24.04 -7.48
CA ARG A 165 -8.12 23.65 -8.04
C ARG A 165 -7.88 24.12 -9.48
N LYS A 166 -8.53 25.21 -9.92
CA LYS A 166 -8.44 25.70 -11.30
C LYS A 166 -7.15 26.47 -11.66
N HIS A 167 -6.17 26.58 -10.77
CA HIS A 167 -5.03 27.49 -10.98
C HIS A 167 -3.75 26.85 -11.53
N TYR A 168 -3.76 25.53 -11.79
CA TYR A 168 -2.64 24.83 -12.42
C TYR A 168 -3.22 23.64 -13.21
N GLU A 169 -2.72 23.42 -14.43
CA GLU A 169 -3.12 22.39 -15.41
C GLU A 169 -4.33 22.72 -16.31
N GLN A 170 -4.02 23.35 -17.45
CA GLN A 170 -4.74 23.13 -18.71
C GLN A 170 -4.17 21.86 -19.35
N SER A 171 -4.67 20.69 -19.00
CA SER A 171 -4.55 19.49 -19.83
C SER A 171 -5.90 18.77 -19.83
N SER A 172 -6.40 18.49 -21.03
CA SER A 172 -7.71 17.87 -21.29
C SER A 172 -7.72 16.35 -21.08
N ASP A 173 -6.68 15.79 -20.48
CA ASP A 173 -6.55 14.36 -20.28
C ASP A 173 -7.25 13.97 -18.98
N ALA A 174 -8.15 12.99 -19.07
CA ALA A 174 -8.83 12.43 -17.92
C ALA A 174 -7.78 11.85 -16.95
N SER A 175 -7.55 12.53 -15.82
CA SER A 175 -6.63 12.05 -14.80
C SER A 175 -7.02 10.63 -14.36
N PRO A 176 -6.07 9.68 -14.27
CA PRO A 176 -6.38 8.30 -13.87
C PRO A 176 -7.14 8.27 -12.55
N CYS A 177 -8.16 7.42 -12.48
CA CYS A 177 -9.02 7.33 -11.30
C CYS A 177 -8.25 6.73 -10.11
N THR A 178 -8.20 7.44 -8.99
CA THR A 178 -7.58 6.90 -7.77
C THR A 178 -8.40 5.74 -7.22
N LYS A 179 -7.77 4.82 -6.49
CA LYS A 179 -8.44 3.65 -5.90
C LYS A 179 -9.68 4.02 -5.09
N ILE A 180 -9.55 5.04 -4.23
CA ILE A 180 -10.62 5.54 -3.37
C ILE A 180 -11.83 5.99 -4.21
N LYS A 181 -11.56 6.69 -5.32
CA LYS A 181 -12.60 7.18 -6.20
C LYS A 181 -13.30 6.04 -6.94
N VAL A 182 -12.55 5.05 -7.43
CA VAL A 182 -13.15 3.84 -8.00
C VAL A 182 -14.02 3.13 -6.96
N GLU A 183 -13.52 2.91 -5.74
CA GLU A 183 -14.25 2.26 -4.64
C GLU A 183 -15.59 2.95 -4.32
N GLN A 184 -15.63 4.28 -4.32
CA GLN A 184 -16.87 5.05 -4.13
C GLN A 184 -17.89 4.79 -5.25
N MET A 185 -17.42 4.59 -6.49
CA MET A 185 -18.26 4.38 -7.66
C MET A 185 -18.81 2.95 -7.77
N LEU A 186 -18.11 1.94 -7.21
CA LEU A 186 -18.51 0.52 -7.31
C LEU A 186 -19.93 0.26 -6.82
N THR A 187 -20.36 0.97 -5.79
CA THR A 187 -21.72 0.83 -5.22
C THR A 187 -22.82 1.21 -6.21
N ARG A 188 -22.52 2.07 -7.18
CA ARG A 188 -23.45 2.56 -8.19
C ARG A 188 -23.47 1.72 -9.47
N ILE A 189 -22.51 0.81 -9.63
CA ILE A 189 -22.46 -0.11 -10.78
C ILE A 189 -23.58 -1.15 -10.63
N LYS A 190 -24.61 -0.99 -11.45
CA LYS A 190 -25.74 -1.92 -11.58
C LYS A 190 -25.46 -2.96 -12.68
N GLU A 191 -26.33 -3.96 -12.78
CA GLU A 191 -26.19 -5.07 -13.73
C GLU A 191 -26.16 -4.60 -15.20
N ASP A 192 -26.99 -3.64 -15.58
CA ASP A 192 -27.08 -3.08 -16.93
C ASP A 192 -25.77 -2.37 -17.36
N VAL A 193 -25.12 -1.69 -16.42
CA VAL A 193 -23.80 -1.08 -16.63
C VAL A 193 -22.72 -2.17 -16.66
N ALA A 194 -22.75 -3.11 -15.72
CA ALA A 194 -21.74 -4.17 -15.62
C ALA A 194 -21.67 -5.05 -16.86
N ARG A 195 -22.82 -5.38 -17.48
CA ARG A 195 -22.89 -6.19 -18.72
C ARG A 195 -22.25 -5.50 -19.93
N LYS A 196 -22.05 -4.17 -19.91
CA LYS A 196 -21.37 -3.43 -20.99
C LYS A 196 -19.85 -3.49 -20.88
N TYR A 197 -19.30 -3.89 -19.73
CA TYR A 197 -17.87 -3.98 -19.52
C TYR A 197 -17.31 -5.23 -20.19
N VAL A 198 -16.23 -5.07 -20.96
CA VAL A 198 -15.54 -6.17 -21.66
C VAL A 198 -14.42 -6.71 -20.77
N LEU A 199 -14.59 -7.92 -20.26
CA LEU A 199 -13.59 -8.60 -19.43
C LEU A 199 -12.50 -9.23 -20.30
N SER A 200 -11.47 -8.45 -20.64
CA SER A 200 -10.28 -8.94 -21.34
C SER A 200 -9.29 -9.64 -20.40
N SER A 201 -8.75 -10.77 -20.84
CA SER A 201 -7.67 -11.49 -20.16
C SER A 201 -6.38 -10.67 -20.19
N PRO A 202 -5.63 -10.56 -19.08
CA PRO A 202 -4.33 -9.88 -19.06
C PRO A 202 -3.32 -10.56 -19.96
N SER A 203 -2.49 -9.74 -20.62
CA SER A 203 -1.39 -10.18 -21.46
C SER A 203 -0.07 -10.32 -20.68
N ARG A 204 0.02 -9.73 -19.48
CA ARG A 204 1.22 -9.72 -18.64
C ARG A 204 0.92 -10.01 -17.17
N PHE A 205 1.95 -10.42 -16.44
CA PHE A 205 1.89 -10.57 -14.99
C PHE A 205 1.74 -9.22 -14.30
N CYS A 206 1.06 -9.23 -13.16
CA CYS A 206 1.08 -8.11 -12.22
C CYS A 206 2.51 -7.90 -11.70
N SER A 207 2.99 -6.66 -11.69
CA SER A 207 4.22 -6.31 -10.95
C SER A 207 3.88 -6.15 -9.46
N PHE A 208 4.91 -6.22 -8.62
CA PHE A 208 4.75 -5.97 -7.19
C PHE A 208 5.95 -5.24 -6.59
N SER A 209 5.71 -4.51 -5.51
CA SER A 209 6.73 -3.93 -4.63
C SER A 209 6.51 -4.37 -3.19
N VAL A 210 7.61 -4.44 -2.43
CA VAL A 210 7.63 -4.86 -1.03
C VAL A 210 8.34 -3.79 -0.22
N SER A 211 7.70 -3.33 0.86
CA SER A 211 8.31 -2.44 1.83
C SER A 211 7.99 -2.85 3.26
N PHE A 212 8.92 -2.54 4.16
CA PHE A 212 8.73 -2.59 5.60
C PHE A 212 8.83 -1.19 6.14
N GLU A 213 7.94 -0.83 7.05
CA GLU A 213 7.96 0.45 7.75
C GLU A 213 7.59 0.22 9.22
N ARG A 214 8.46 0.66 10.13
CA ARG A 214 8.17 0.65 11.57
C ARG A 214 7.63 2.01 12.01
N ASP A 215 6.63 1.97 12.90
CA ASP A 215 6.12 3.12 13.61
C ASP A 215 7.25 3.94 14.27
N PRO A 216 7.13 5.28 14.32
CA PRO A 216 8.19 6.11 14.90
C PRO A 216 8.44 5.82 16.38
N VAL A 217 9.71 5.80 16.77
CA VAL A 217 10.16 5.70 18.17
C VAL A 217 10.44 7.10 18.70
N PHE A 218 9.87 7.43 19.85
CA PHE A 218 10.08 8.74 20.48
C PHE A 218 11.02 8.61 21.68
N ILE A 219 12.09 9.40 21.67
CA ILE A 219 13.04 9.49 22.79
C ILE A 219 12.97 10.89 23.38
N ALA A 220 12.55 11.00 24.63
CA ALA A 220 12.52 12.26 25.36
C ALA A 220 13.74 12.40 26.27
N GLY A 221 14.19 13.63 26.47
CA GLY A 221 15.33 13.93 27.33
C GLY A 221 15.45 15.41 27.65
N ARG A 222 16.58 15.79 28.25
CA ARG A 222 16.99 17.18 28.44
C ARG A 222 18.42 17.37 27.94
N TYR A 223 18.70 18.50 27.31
CA TYR A 223 20.06 18.84 26.87
C TYR A 223 20.60 20.06 27.61
N CYS A 224 21.89 20.02 27.93
CA CYS A 224 22.66 21.18 28.36
C CYS A 224 23.51 21.67 27.19
N LYS A 225 23.50 22.97 26.95
CA LYS A 225 24.28 23.65 25.91
C LYS A 225 25.31 24.54 26.60
N PHE A 226 26.56 24.09 26.59
CA PHE A 226 27.68 24.82 27.22
C PHE A 226 28.36 25.82 26.27
N SER A 227 28.25 25.62 24.96
CA SER A 227 28.83 26.50 23.94
C SER A 227 27.96 27.73 23.68
N ARG A 228 28.60 28.88 23.42
CA ARG A 228 27.97 30.14 22.96
C ARG A 228 28.06 30.32 21.44
N SER A 229 28.51 29.31 20.70
CA SER A 229 28.64 29.33 19.25
C SER A 229 27.93 28.16 18.57
N LEU A 230 27.11 27.41 19.32
CA LEU A 230 26.37 26.25 18.83
C LEU A 230 24.87 26.60 18.69
N PRO A 231 24.28 26.65 17.49
CA PRO A 231 22.85 26.88 17.35
C PRO A 231 22.03 25.68 17.82
N GLN A 232 20.76 25.90 18.15
CA GLN A 232 19.86 24.81 18.56
C GLN A 232 19.53 23.88 17.37
N SER A 233 19.23 24.47 16.21
CA SER A 233 18.95 23.80 14.94
C SER A 233 19.88 24.32 13.83
N PRO A 234 20.10 23.57 12.73
CA PRO A 234 20.93 24.06 11.63
C PRO A 234 20.35 25.34 11.05
N TRP A 235 21.17 26.37 10.81
CA TRP A 235 20.70 27.59 10.14
C TRP A 235 20.17 27.32 8.73
N SER A 236 20.71 26.30 8.06
CA SER A 236 20.19 25.85 6.76
C SER A 236 18.73 25.37 6.77
N ALA A 237 18.15 25.11 7.95
CA ALA A 237 16.73 24.80 8.10
C ALA A 237 15.83 26.04 7.97
N GLU A 238 16.36 27.22 8.31
CA GLU A 238 15.66 28.50 8.25
C GLU A 238 16.03 29.27 6.96
N ASP A 239 17.31 29.26 6.58
CA ASP A 239 17.83 29.89 5.38
C ASP A 239 18.62 28.89 4.52
N LYS A 240 18.07 28.50 3.37
CA LYS A 240 18.69 27.54 2.45
C LYS A 240 20.01 28.02 1.85
N THR A 241 20.31 29.32 1.93
CA THR A 241 21.57 29.90 1.44
C THR A 241 22.68 29.90 2.49
N ALA A 242 22.34 29.66 3.76
CA ALA A 242 23.31 29.59 4.84
C ALA A 242 24.22 28.36 4.70
N PRO A 243 25.52 28.47 5.04
CA PRO A 243 26.44 27.33 4.99
C PRO A 243 25.93 26.17 5.85
N LYS A 244 25.76 25.00 5.24
CA LYS A 244 25.56 23.75 5.98
C LYS A 244 26.87 23.37 6.63
N VAL A 245 26.91 23.45 7.96
CA VAL A 245 28.02 22.91 8.76
C VAL A 245 27.48 21.66 9.47
N PRO A 246 27.70 20.45 8.91
CA PRO A 246 27.13 19.23 9.44
C PRO A 246 27.54 18.98 10.90
N GLY A 247 26.58 18.57 11.72
CA GLY A 247 26.84 18.25 13.13
C GLY A 247 27.14 19.49 14.01
N ASN A 248 26.87 20.70 13.51
CA ASN A 248 27.08 21.96 14.21
C ASN A 248 25.76 22.56 14.73
N SER A 249 24.90 21.72 15.31
CA SER A 249 23.73 22.15 16.07
C SER A 249 23.45 21.16 17.21
N VAL A 250 22.72 21.61 18.23
CA VAL A 250 22.24 20.72 19.30
C VAL A 250 21.41 19.58 18.69
N SER A 251 20.48 19.89 17.79
CA SER A 251 19.60 18.90 17.18
C SER A 251 20.37 17.85 16.39
N GLU A 252 21.35 18.21 15.56
CA GLU A 252 22.13 17.22 14.80
C GLU A 252 22.98 16.36 15.72
N LYS A 253 23.62 16.95 16.75
CA LYS A 253 24.43 16.19 17.71
C LYS A 253 23.60 15.14 18.45
N VAL A 254 22.35 15.45 18.80
CA VAL A 254 21.45 14.50 19.46
C VAL A 254 20.86 13.50 18.46
N CYS A 255 20.28 13.99 17.35
CA CYS A 255 19.59 13.15 16.38
C CYS A 255 20.51 12.16 15.67
N GLU A 256 21.71 12.55 15.23
CA GLU A 256 22.59 11.66 14.48
C GLU A 256 23.06 10.47 15.33
N LEU A 257 23.35 10.71 16.61
CA LEU A 257 23.70 9.64 17.56
C LEU A 257 22.55 8.64 17.72
N MET A 258 21.33 9.14 17.91
CA MET A 258 20.15 8.30 18.06
C MET A 258 19.80 7.57 16.75
N LYS A 259 19.89 8.26 15.61
CA LYS A 259 19.62 7.68 14.29
C LYS A 259 20.53 6.50 14.00
N VAL A 260 21.85 6.65 14.23
CA VAL A 260 22.82 5.55 14.07
C VAL A 260 22.53 4.42 15.05
N LYS A 261 22.24 4.73 16.32
CA LYS A 261 22.01 3.71 17.37
C LYS A 261 20.78 2.84 17.11
N PHE A 262 19.69 3.42 16.62
CA PHE A 262 18.42 2.72 16.35
C PHE A 262 18.30 2.26 14.89
N GLY A 263 19.28 2.58 14.05
CA GLY A 263 19.23 2.34 12.60
C GLY A 263 18.06 3.06 11.93
N ALA A 264 17.67 4.24 12.41
CA ALA A 264 16.52 4.97 11.89
C ALA A 264 16.82 5.57 10.50
N SER A 265 15.82 5.64 9.63
CA SER A 265 15.98 6.28 8.31
C SER A 265 16.05 7.81 8.42
N ASP A 266 15.34 8.37 9.39
CA ASP A 266 15.20 9.81 9.61
C ASP A 266 14.99 10.12 11.10
N ALA A 267 15.28 11.36 11.51
CA ALA A 267 15.17 11.81 12.89
C ALA A 267 14.71 13.27 12.95
N ARG A 268 13.67 13.55 13.73
CA ARG A 268 13.13 14.90 13.93
C ARG A 268 13.28 15.33 15.38
N PHE A 269 13.99 16.43 15.60
CA PHE A 269 14.18 17.06 16.89
C PHE A 269 13.05 18.06 17.20
N VAL A 270 12.48 17.97 18.41
CA VAL A 270 11.49 18.91 18.91
C VAL A 270 11.89 19.32 20.33
N ALA A 271 12.15 20.59 20.56
CA ALA A 271 12.48 21.12 21.89
C ALA A 271 11.35 21.95 22.49
N SER A 272 11.26 21.97 23.82
CA SER A 272 10.36 22.85 24.56
C SER A 272 10.94 24.27 24.61
N GLY A 273 10.79 25.00 23.51
CA GLY A 273 11.31 26.35 23.31
C GLY A 273 12.70 26.39 22.67
N ARG A 274 13.25 27.59 22.54
CA ARG A 274 14.52 27.89 21.84
C ARG A 274 15.36 28.86 22.64
N GLU A 275 16.67 28.71 22.55
CA GLU A 275 17.67 29.68 23.01
C GLU A 275 18.43 30.29 21.84
N ASP A 276 18.93 31.51 22.03
CA ASP A 276 19.78 32.19 21.06
C ASP A 276 21.15 31.49 20.93
N LEU A 277 21.86 31.80 19.85
CA LEU A 277 23.16 31.21 19.53
C LEU A 277 24.17 31.34 20.69
N ASP A 278 24.23 32.52 21.29
CA ASP A 278 25.18 32.91 22.32
C ASP A 278 24.69 32.63 23.76
N VAL A 279 23.48 32.08 23.90
CA VAL A 279 22.89 31.69 25.19
C VAL A 279 23.24 30.23 25.52
N ARG A 280 23.69 30.00 26.76
CA ARG A 280 23.95 28.66 27.32
C ARG A 280 22.70 28.11 27.99
N MET A 281 22.49 26.79 27.90
CA MET A 281 21.46 26.05 28.64
C MET A 281 22.13 25.19 29.70
N LEU A 282 21.94 25.55 30.97
CA LEU A 282 22.58 24.91 32.14
C LEU A 282 21.51 24.31 33.07
N GLY A 283 21.89 23.96 34.30
CA GLY A 283 20.99 23.33 35.27
C GLY A 283 20.55 21.95 34.78
N ASP A 284 19.25 21.67 34.91
CA ASP A 284 18.66 20.42 34.43
C ASP A 284 18.55 20.34 32.90
N GLY A 285 18.83 21.43 32.19
CA GLY A 285 18.78 21.51 30.74
C GLY A 285 17.38 21.73 30.16
N ARG A 286 17.31 21.88 28.83
CA ARG A 286 16.05 22.10 28.11
C ARG A 286 15.40 20.76 27.72
N PRO A 287 14.11 20.54 28.01
CA PRO A 287 13.38 19.36 27.54
C PRO A 287 13.31 19.29 26.02
N PHE A 288 13.48 18.09 25.48
CA PHE A 288 13.32 17.79 24.06
C PHE A 288 12.75 16.39 23.85
N THR A 289 12.32 16.12 22.61
CA THR A 289 11.94 14.82 22.10
C THR A 289 12.53 14.64 20.71
N VAL A 290 12.98 13.42 20.41
CA VAL A 290 13.41 13.00 19.08
C VAL A 290 12.43 11.95 18.57
N GLU A 291 11.79 12.23 17.44
CA GLU A 291 11.02 11.27 16.65
C GLU A 291 11.98 10.57 15.69
N LEU A 292 12.26 9.29 15.93
CA LEU A 292 13.05 8.44 15.06
C LEU A 292 12.11 7.65 14.15
N ARG A 293 12.32 7.72 12.83
CA ARG A 293 11.45 7.06 11.85
C ARG A 293 12.07 5.76 11.37
N ASN A 294 11.22 4.75 11.22
CA ASN A 294 11.58 3.45 10.69
C ASN A 294 12.81 2.84 11.36
N CYS A 295 12.78 2.74 12.69
CA CYS A 295 13.89 2.17 13.45
C CYS A 295 14.06 0.68 13.17
N HIS A 296 15.28 0.22 12.91
CA HIS A 296 15.60 -1.19 12.74
C HIS A 296 15.81 -1.91 14.08
N SER A 297 16.25 -1.18 15.11
CA SER A 297 16.29 -1.69 16.48
C SER A 297 15.54 -0.78 17.45
N THR A 298 14.89 -1.38 18.45
CA THR A 298 14.13 -0.76 19.54
C THR A 298 14.66 -1.15 20.93
N SER A 299 15.84 -1.78 20.99
CA SER A 299 16.47 -2.17 22.25
C SER A 299 16.57 -0.99 23.22
N SER A 300 16.21 -1.21 24.49
CA SER A 300 16.27 -0.18 25.52
C SER A 300 17.69 0.37 25.68
N LEU A 301 17.80 1.69 25.83
CA LEU A 301 19.06 2.33 26.16
C LEU A 301 19.35 2.09 27.66
N SER A 302 20.45 1.41 27.96
CA SER A 302 21.03 1.37 29.30
C SER A 302 22.17 2.40 29.36
N GLY A 303 22.12 3.32 30.32
CA GLY A 303 23.13 4.33 30.58
C GLY A 303 23.24 4.61 32.07
#